data_AF-A0A8T9C1U7-F1
#
_entry.id   AF-A0A8T9C1U7-F1
#
_cell.length_a   1.000
_cell.length_b   1.000
_cell.length_c   1.000
_cell.angle_alpha   90.00
_cell.angle_beta   90.00
_cell.angle_gamma   90.00
#
_symmetry.space_group_name_H-M   'P 1'
#
loop_
_entity.id
_entity.type
_entity.pdbx_description
1 polymer ?
#
loop_
_entity_poly.entity_id
_entity_poly.type
_entity_poly.pdbx_seq_one_letter_code
_entity_poly.pdbx_strand_id
1 'polypeptide(L)' 'MASEKKERSGLSVGLNKGHKTEARVSKPRVSRTKGHLSKRTAFVREIVKEVSGYVALGDK' A
#
# COMPACT_ATOMS: atom_id res chain seq x y z
N MET A 1 -4.82 0.27 -7.57
CA MET A 1 -5.04 1.55 -8.27
C MET A 1 -3.71 1.96 -8.88
N ALA A 2 -3.64 2.09 -10.20
CA ALA A 2 -2.44 2.50 -10.91
C ALA A 2 -1.94 3.83 -10.32
N SER A 3 -0.65 3.93 -9.95
CA SER A 3 -0.13 5.24 -9.54
C SER A 3 -0.12 6.12 -10.77
N GLU A 4 -0.98 7.13 -10.80
CA GLU A 4 -0.93 8.17 -11.80
C GLU A 4 0.38 8.94 -11.60
N LYS A 5 1.32 8.73 -12.53
CA LYS A 5 2.62 9.41 -12.47
C LYS A 5 2.45 10.75 -13.16
N LYS A 6 2.66 11.83 -12.41
CA LYS A 6 2.70 13.20 -12.92
C LYS A 6 3.69 13.33 -14.08
N GLU A 7 3.28 14.01 -15.14
CA GLU A 7 4.09 14.23 -16.33
C GLU A 7 5.36 15.03 -16.00
N ARG A 8 6.48 14.65 -16.63
CA ARG A 8 7.76 15.34 -16.45
C ARG A 8 7.85 16.55 -17.38
N SER A 9 8.39 17.65 -16.87
CA SER A 9 8.45 18.96 -17.54
C SER A 9 9.64 19.11 -18.49
N GLY A 10 10.58 18.16 -18.54
CA GLY A 10 11.79 18.28 -19.36
C GLY A 10 12.88 19.19 -18.76
N LEU A 11 12.68 19.65 -17.52
CA LEU A 11 13.64 20.50 -16.82
C LEU A 11 14.77 19.67 -16.18
N SER A 12 15.99 20.21 -16.15
CA SER A 12 17.14 19.57 -15.49
C SER A 12 17.07 19.64 -13.95
N VAL A 13 16.48 20.71 -13.42
CA VAL A 13 16.29 20.95 -11.97
C VAL A 13 14.89 21.50 -11.70
N GLY A 14 14.39 21.38 -10.47
CA GLY A 14 13.04 21.81 -10.09
C GLY A 14 12.01 20.67 -9.97
N LEU A 15 10.73 21.04 -9.82
CA LEU A 15 9.62 20.09 -9.69
C LEU A 15 9.31 19.42 -11.04
N ASN A 16 8.92 18.12 -10.99
CA ASN A 16 8.65 17.27 -12.17
C ASN A 16 9.81 17.22 -13.18
N LYS A 17 11.04 17.43 -12.71
CA LYS A 17 12.25 17.36 -13.51
C LYS A 17 12.48 15.98 -14.14
N GLY A 18 13.32 15.96 -15.17
CA GLY A 18 13.70 14.78 -15.93
C GLY A 18 13.11 14.76 -17.33
N HIS A 19 13.50 13.77 -18.13
CA HIS A 19 13.10 13.64 -19.52
C HIS A 19 11.58 13.45 -19.64
N LYS A 20 10.98 14.14 -20.62
CA LYS A 20 9.56 14.02 -20.93
C LYS A 20 9.31 12.61 -21.47
N THR A 21 8.59 11.81 -20.70
CA THR A 21 8.25 10.43 -21.05
C THR A 21 6.78 10.19 -20.79
N GLU A 22 6.11 9.51 -21.71
CA GLU A 22 4.74 9.02 -21.47
C GLU A 22 4.76 7.97 -20.36
N ALA A 23 4.00 8.22 -19.30
CA ALA A 23 3.97 7.33 -18.15
C ALA A 23 3.11 6.10 -18.44
N ARG A 24 3.75 4.93 -18.53
CA ARG A 24 3.02 3.66 -18.65
C ARG A 24 2.29 3.32 -17.35
N VAL A 25 0.99 3.02 -17.46
CA VAL A 25 0.22 2.40 -16.38
C VAL A 25 0.68 0.95 -16.21
N SER A 26 1.45 0.70 -15.15
CA SER A 26 1.94 -0.65 -14.81
C SER A 26 0.97 -1.35 -13.86
N LYS A 27 0.70 -2.63 -14.12
CA LYS A 27 -0.08 -3.46 -13.19
C LYS A 27 0.68 -3.60 -11.86
N PRO A 28 0.00 -3.49 -10.70
CA PRO A 28 0.66 -3.69 -9.42
C PRO A 28 1.20 -5.12 -9.32
N ARG A 29 2.43 -5.25 -8.82
CA ARG A 29 3.07 -6.56 -8.56
C ARG A 29 2.46 -7.18 -7.31
N VAL A 30 2.32 -8.51 -7.29
CA VAL A 30 1.82 -9.28 -6.14
C VAL A 30 2.61 -9.00 -4.85
N SER A 31 3.91 -8.70 -4.96
CA SER A 31 4.74 -8.31 -3.82
C SER A 31 4.24 -7.06 -3.09
N ARG A 32 3.55 -6.14 -3.77
CA ARG A 32 2.95 -4.94 -3.17
C ARG A 32 1.68 -5.24 -2.38
N THR A 33 1.06 -6.41 -2.61
CA THR A 33 -0.16 -6.85 -1.92
C THR A 33 0.15 -7.56 -0.59
N LYS A 34 1.43 -7.87 -0.32
CA LYS A 34 1.86 -8.51 0.93
C LYS A 34 1.53 -7.60 2.12
N GLY A 35 0.93 -8.16 3.17
CA GLY A 35 0.54 -7.43 4.37
C GLY A 35 -0.87 -6.82 4.32
N HIS A 36 -1.55 -6.82 3.17
CA HIS A 36 -2.95 -6.44 3.13
C HIS A 36 -3.81 -7.43 3.91
N LEU A 37 -4.75 -6.89 4.68
CA LEU A 37 -5.73 -7.65 5.42
C LEU A 37 -6.68 -8.33 4.44
N SER A 38 -6.72 -9.66 4.46
CA SER A 38 -7.73 -10.43 3.72
C SER A 38 -8.97 -10.64 4.58
N LYS A 39 -10.15 -10.79 3.95
CA LYS A 39 -11.42 -11.05 4.66
C LYS A 39 -11.33 -12.28 5.57
N ARG A 40 -10.70 -13.37 5.10
CA ARG A 40 -10.47 -14.59 5.88
C ARG A 40 -9.58 -14.33 7.09
N THR A 41 -8.46 -13.64 6.90
CA THR A 41 -7.55 -13.34 8.01
C THR A 41 -8.17 -12.38 9.02
N ALA A 42 -9.04 -11.47 8.59
CA ALA A 42 -9.79 -10.58 9.47
C ALA A 42 -10.74 -11.38 10.37
N PHE A 43 -11.59 -12.21 9.76
CA PHE A 43 -12.56 -13.05 10.46
C PHE A 43 -11.90 -14.01 11.46
N VAL A 44 -10.82 -14.68 11.06
CA VAL A 44 -10.08 -15.57 11.96
C VAL A 44 -9.46 -14.80 13.13
N ARG A 45 -8.90 -13.60 12.89
CA ARG A 45 -8.34 -12.75 13.96
C ARG A 45 -9.42 -12.24 14.92
N GLU A 46 -10.61 -11.94 14.42
CA GLU A 46 -11.76 -11.51 15.23
C GLU A 46 -12.21 -12.63 16.17
N ILE A 47 -12.44 -13.85 15.66
CA ILE A 47 -12.79 -15.02 16.49
C ILE A 47 -11.72 -15.28 17.55
N VAL A 48 -10.45 -15.28 17.15
CA VAL A 48 -9.35 -15.54 18.10
C VAL A 48 -9.33 -14.47 19.20
N LYS A 49 -9.57 -13.20 18.86
CA LYS A 49 -9.63 -12.09 19.83
C LYS A 49 -10.81 -12.21 20.79
N GLU A 50 -11.95 -12.69 20.33
CA GLU A 50 -13.11 -12.98 21.18
C GLU A 50 -12.84 -14.14 22.14
N VAL A 51 -12.23 -15.23 21.65
CA VAL A 51 -11.96 -16.44 22.44
C VAL A 51 -10.82 -16.24 23.45
N SER A 52 -9.74 -15.55 23.06
CA SER A 52 -8.60 -15.31 23.96
C SER A 52 -8.88 -14.26 25.02
N GLY A 53 -10.02 -13.57 24.93
CA GLY A 53 -10.29 -12.32 25.63
C GLY A 53 -9.44 -11.17 25.08
N TYR A 54 -9.87 -9.93 25.34
CA TYR A 54 -8.98 -8.79 25.23
C TYR A 54 -7.83 -9.03 26.22
N VAL A 55 -6.60 -9.17 25.73
CA VAL A 55 -5.43 -9.20 26.61
C VAL A 55 -5.42 -7.88 27.37
N ALA A 56 -5.84 -7.90 28.64
CA ALA A 56 -5.62 -6.83 29.58
C ALA A 56 -4.13 -6.84 29.94
N LEU A 57 -3.28 -6.26 29.07
CA LEU A 57 -1.89 -5.85 29.35
C LEU A 57 -1.25 -5.39 28.04
N GLY A 58 -1.16 -4.07 27.89
CA GLY A 58 -0.47 -3.44 26.76
C GLY A 58 -0.38 -1.92 26.83
N ASP A 59 -0.74 -1.30 27.96
CA ASP A 59 -0.29 0.04 28.30
C ASP A 59 1.19 -0.03 28.69
N LYS A 60 2.06 0.13 27.68
CA LYS A 60 3.39 0.75 27.78
C LYS A 60 3.68 1.51 26.50
#